data_AF-A0A2N2PR09-F1
#
_entry.id   AF-A0A2N2PR09-F1
#
_cell.length_a   1.000
_cell.length_b   1.000
_cell.length_c   1.000
_cell.angle_alpha   90.00
_cell.angle_beta   90.00
_cell.angle_gamma   90.00
#
_symmetry.space_group_name_H-M   'P 1'
#
loop_
_entity.id
_entity.type
_entity.pdbx_description
1 polymer ?
#
loop_
_entity_poly.entity_id
_entity_poly.type
_entity_poly.pdbx_seq_one_letter_code
_entity_poly.pdbx_strand_id
1 'polypeptide(L)'
;RLQTAKQITRALTFLNTGPEQIPGLIVMRLTDADGLDPQYAQIVVLFNARPEAVSFADDSFAGQAFELHARQQNSVDAVVQTAAFDAAGGAFTVPGRTAAVFVLREAAPELTATAIQPSAVTSARAATPSPLPKGGQGGNRPARSTSGGLLVGLAAIGLAVLFGALWLWRRRKGK
;
A
#
# COMPACT_ATOMS: atom_id res chain seq x y z
N ARG A 1 7.87 -13.52 17.50
CA ARG A 1 8.74 -14.69 17.17
C ARG A 1 7.95 -15.95 17.51
N LEU A 2 7.96 -16.98 16.64
CA LEU A 2 7.25 -18.23 16.90
C LEU A 2 8.02 -19.08 17.94
N GLN A 3 7.29 -19.81 18.79
CA GLN A 3 7.86 -20.60 19.89
C GLN A 3 7.61 -22.12 19.76
N THR A 4 6.68 -22.54 18.90
CA THR A 4 6.30 -23.96 18.76
C THR A 4 6.31 -24.42 17.30
N ALA A 5 6.52 -25.72 17.07
CA ALA A 5 6.42 -26.32 15.74
C ALA A 5 5.04 -26.09 15.09
N LYS A 6 3.95 -26.17 15.87
CA LYS A 6 2.57 -25.90 15.40
C LYS A 6 2.38 -24.45 14.92
N GLN A 7 3.04 -23.47 15.53
CA GLN A 7 3.06 -22.10 15.02
C GLN A 7 3.84 -22.01 13.72
N ILE A 8 5.03 -22.61 13.66
CA ILE A 8 5.89 -22.62 12.45
C ILE A 8 5.14 -23.20 11.25
N THR A 9 4.53 -24.39 11.39
CA THR A 9 3.81 -25.06 10.30
C THR A 9 2.59 -24.30 9.80
N ARG A 10 1.99 -23.41 10.60
CA ARG A 10 0.82 -22.60 10.20
C ARG A 10 1.19 -21.25 9.62
N ALA A 11 2.19 -20.57 10.19
CA ALA A 11 2.54 -19.20 9.83
C ALA A 11 3.62 -19.12 8.75
N LEU A 12 4.55 -20.08 8.68
CA LEU A 12 5.72 -20.03 7.79
C LEU A 12 5.48 -20.80 6.48
N THR A 13 5.76 -20.16 5.34
CA THR A 13 5.78 -20.80 4.02
C THR A 13 7.02 -20.37 3.25
N PHE A 14 7.65 -21.29 2.52
CA PHE A 14 8.68 -20.96 1.53
C PHE A 14 8.08 -20.96 0.13
N LEU A 15 8.30 -19.87 -0.60
CA LEU A 15 7.97 -19.70 -2.02
C LEU A 15 9.25 -19.80 -2.85
N ASN A 16 9.14 -19.64 -4.17
CA ASN A 16 10.25 -19.88 -5.10
C ASN A 16 10.82 -21.31 -4.95
N THR A 17 9.95 -22.32 -5.06
CA THR A 17 10.30 -23.74 -4.88
C THR A 17 9.99 -24.55 -6.15
N GLY A 18 10.56 -25.75 -6.24
CA GLY A 18 10.36 -26.65 -7.38
C GLY A 18 11.35 -26.43 -8.54
N PRO A 19 11.17 -27.10 -9.69
CA PRO A 19 12.15 -27.09 -10.79
C PRO A 19 12.36 -25.71 -11.43
N GLU A 20 11.31 -24.89 -11.47
CA GLU A 20 11.32 -23.54 -12.07
C GLU A 20 11.75 -22.44 -11.08
N GLN A 21 12.27 -22.80 -9.90
CA GLN A 21 12.74 -21.83 -8.92
C GLN A 21 13.88 -20.96 -9.48
N ILE A 22 13.88 -19.67 -9.14
CA ILE A 22 15.01 -18.77 -9.40
C ILE A 22 16.19 -19.20 -8.52
N PRO A 23 17.33 -19.68 -9.08
CA PRO A 23 18.44 -20.17 -8.28
C PRO A 23 19.05 -19.08 -7.40
N GLY A 24 19.41 -19.40 -6.17
CA GLY A 24 20.02 -18.46 -5.23
C GLY A 24 19.07 -17.41 -4.65
N LEU A 25 17.76 -17.51 -4.90
CA LEU A 25 16.73 -16.74 -4.20
C LEU A 25 15.96 -17.64 -3.23
N ILE A 26 15.84 -17.24 -1.97
CA ILE A 26 14.90 -17.84 -1.00
C ILE A 26 13.84 -16.80 -0.68
N VAL A 27 12.56 -17.17 -0.85
CA VAL A 27 11.41 -16.32 -0.49
C VAL A 27 10.68 -16.96 0.68
N MET A 28 10.65 -16.27 1.82
CA MET A 28 10.08 -16.75 3.07
C MET A 28 8.89 -15.85 3.44
N ARG A 29 7.68 -16.40 3.43
CA ARG A 29 6.45 -15.74 3.87
C ARG A 29 6.14 -16.15 5.30
N LEU A 30 5.83 -15.18 6.15
CA LEU A 30 5.33 -15.35 7.50
C LEU A 30 4.01 -14.59 7.63
N THR A 31 2.90 -15.30 7.82
CA THR A 31 1.57 -14.70 8.05
C THR A 31 1.20 -14.83 9.53
N ASP A 32 0.64 -13.79 10.15
CA ASP A 32 0.25 -13.82 11.56
C ASP A 32 -1.07 -14.54 11.81
N ALA A 33 -1.05 -15.87 11.67
CA ALA A 33 -2.21 -16.74 11.82
C ALA A 33 -2.71 -16.91 13.27
N ASP A 34 -2.06 -16.27 14.26
CA ASP A 34 -2.34 -16.42 15.70
C ASP A 34 -2.51 -15.06 16.43
N GLY A 35 -2.41 -13.92 15.74
CA GLY A 35 -2.49 -12.58 16.35
C GLY A 35 -1.31 -12.26 17.30
N LEU A 36 -0.11 -12.70 16.94
CA LEU A 36 1.13 -12.56 17.70
C LEU A 36 1.83 -11.22 17.48
N ASP A 37 1.55 -10.50 16.39
CA ASP A 37 2.14 -9.21 16.04
C ASP A 37 1.05 -8.15 15.79
N PRO A 38 0.84 -7.19 16.70
CA PRO A 38 -0.20 -6.18 16.57
C PRO A 38 0.10 -5.13 15.49
N GLN A 39 1.25 -5.20 14.80
CA GLN A 39 1.68 -4.23 13.80
C GLN A 39 1.62 -4.79 12.38
N TYR A 40 1.84 -6.09 12.19
CA TYR A 40 2.07 -6.68 10.86
C TYR A 40 1.30 -7.99 10.62
N ALA A 41 0.26 -7.91 9.78
CA ALA A 41 -0.48 -9.07 9.27
C ALA A 41 0.43 -10.10 8.58
N GLN A 42 1.44 -9.62 7.85
CA GLN A 42 2.31 -10.49 7.06
C GLN A 42 3.70 -9.88 6.85
N ILE A 43 4.72 -10.74 6.87
CA ILE A 43 6.12 -10.40 6.58
C ILE A 43 6.60 -11.30 5.43
N VAL A 44 7.26 -10.72 4.44
CA VAL A 44 7.91 -11.46 3.35
C VAL A 44 9.40 -11.12 3.36
N VAL A 45 10.24 -12.13 3.52
CA VAL A 45 11.70 -11.98 3.52
C VAL A 45 12.27 -12.65 2.28
N LEU A 46 13.05 -11.89 1.51
CA LEU A 46 13.72 -12.38 0.31
C LEU A 46 15.23 -12.33 0.52
N PHE A 47 15.87 -13.49 0.44
CA PHE A 47 17.33 -13.62 0.49
C PHE A 47 17.85 -13.84 -0.93
N ASN A 48 18.48 -12.82 -1.51
CA ASN A 48 19.12 -12.91 -2.83
C ASN A 48 20.63 -13.12 -2.67
N ALA A 49 21.10 -14.36 -2.89
CA ALA A 49 22.52 -14.70 -2.86
C ALA A 49 23.25 -14.40 -4.19
N ARG A 50 22.52 -14.06 -5.26
CA ARG A 50 23.11 -13.75 -6.58
C ARG A 50 23.79 -12.38 -6.57
N PRO A 51 24.78 -12.14 -7.46
CA PRO A 51 25.37 -10.81 -7.61
C PRO A 51 24.47 -9.83 -8.36
N GLU A 52 23.49 -10.30 -9.16
CA GLU A 52 22.52 -9.43 -9.83
C GLU A 52 21.24 -9.22 -9.00
N ALA A 53 20.51 -8.15 -9.31
CA ALA A 53 19.16 -7.97 -8.80
C ALA A 53 18.19 -9.04 -9.34
N VAL A 54 17.20 -9.39 -8.54
CA VAL A 54 16.18 -10.40 -8.85
C VAL A 54 14.80 -9.81 -8.64
N SER A 55 13.88 -10.10 -9.56
CA SER A 55 12.45 -9.84 -9.37
C SER A 55 11.72 -11.17 -9.21
N PHE A 56 10.84 -11.25 -8.21
CA PHE A 56 10.00 -12.40 -7.91
C PHE A 56 8.55 -11.93 -7.78
N ALA A 57 7.65 -12.51 -8.59
CA ALA A 57 6.24 -12.18 -8.62
C ALA A 57 5.40 -13.41 -8.29
N ASP A 58 4.32 -13.21 -7.55
CA ASP A 58 3.33 -14.23 -7.19
C ASP A 58 1.97 -13.52 -7.04
N ASP A 59 0.96 -13.99 -7.77
CA ASP A 59 -0.36 -13.35 -7.84
C ASP A 59 -1.03 -13.22 -6.46
N SER A 60 -0.64 -14.04 -5.48
CA SER A 60 -1.18 -13.93 -4.10
C SER A 60 -0.79 -12.63 -3.39
N PHE A 61 0.21 -11.89 -3.89
CA PHE A 61 0.60 -10.57 -3.37
C PHE A 61 0.01 -9.39 -4.15
N ALA A 62 -0.63 -9.62 -5.31
CA ALA A 62 -1.21 -8.54 -6.11
C ALA A 62 -2.30 -7.78 -5.31
N GLY A 63 -2.30 -6.45 -5.44
CA GLY A 63 -3.19 -5.55 -4.70
C GLY A 63 -2.84 -5.34 -3.22
N GLN A 64 -1.86 -6.04 -2.66
CA GLN A 64 -1.41 -5.82 -1.27
C GLN A 64 -0.52 -4.57 -1.16
N ALA A 65 -0.41 -4.01 0.05
CA ALA A 65 0.39 -2.82 0.34
C ALA A 65 1.67 -3.16 1.13
N PHE A 66 2.56 -3.99 0.56
CA PHE A 66 3.85 -4.28 1.19
C PHE A 66 4.79 -3.08 1.13
N GLU A 67 5.33 -2.71 2.29
CA GLU A 67 6.39 -1.70 2.43
C GLU A 67 7.72 -2.41 2.74
N LEU A 68 8.85 -1.87 2.25
CA LEU A 68 10.17 -2.27 2.77
C LEU A 68 10.21 -1.96 4.27
N HIS A 69 10.74 -2.85 5.11
CA HIS A 69 10.73 -2.66 6.56
C HIS A 69 11.49 -1.38 6.95
N ALA A 70 10.94 -0.59 7.89
CA ALA A 70 11.43 0.76 8.20
C ALA A 70 12.93 0.81 8.58
N ARG A 71 13.48 -0.24 9.18
CA ARG A 71 14.93 -0.34 9.48
C ARG A 71 15.82 -0.50 8.25
N GLN A 72 15.27 -0.98 7.12
CA GLN A 72 15.97 -1.09 5.84
C GLN A 72 15.78 0.16 4.98
N GLN A 73 14.60 0.79 5.01
CA GLN A 73 14.40 2.12 4.45
C GLN A 73 15.39 3.14 5.04
N ASN A 74 15.61 3.09 6.36
CA ASN A 74 16.54 3.96 7.10
C ASN A 74 17.90 3.28 7.35
N SER A 75 18.33 2.37 6.47
CA SER A 75 19.65 1.72 6.56
C SER A 75 20.79 2.69 6.22
N VAL A 76 22.01 2.40 6.69
CA VAL A 76 23.23 3.06 6.18
C VAL A 76 23.72 2.45 4.87
N ASP A 77 23.28 1.23 4.56
CA ASP A 77 23.53 0.60 3.26
C ASP A 77 22.51 1.12 2.24
N ALA A 78 22.99 1.86 1.25
CA ALA A 78 22.17 2.40 0.16
C ALA A 78 21.69 1.31 -0.81
N VAL A 79 22.32 0.13 -0.85
CA VAL A 79 21.90 -0.96 -1.74
C VAL A 79 20.54 -1.49 -1.30
N VAL A 80 20.39 -1.92 -0.04
CA VAL A 80 19.11 -2.47 0.46
C VAL A 80 17.95 -1.48 0.38
N GLN A 81 18.20 -0.17 0.45
CA GLN A 81 17.16 0.87 0.26
C GLN A 81 16.51 0.83 -1.13
N THR A 82 17.20 0.28 -2.15
CA THR A 82 16.65 0.15 -3.52
C THR A 82 15.74 -1.08 -3.70
N ALA A 83 15.56 -1.91 -2.67
CA ALA A 83 14.59 -3.00 -2.69
C ALA A 83 13.16 -2.45 -2.69
N ALA A 84 12.33 -2.94 -3.62
CA ALA A 84 11.01 -2.39 -3.92
C ALA A 84 9.95 -3.46 -4.10
N PHE A 85 8.68 -3.08 -3.97
CA PHE A 85 7.53 -3.92 -4.25
C PHE A 85 6.57 -3.21 -5.20
N ASP A 86 6.12 -3.90 -6.24
CA ASP A 86 5.04 -3.47 -7.12
C ASP A 86 3.74 -4.17 -6.73
N ALA A 87 2.80 -3.40 -6.20
CA ALA A 87 1.47 -3.88 -5.83
C ALA A 87 0.61 -4.31 -7.03
N ALA A 88 0.85 -3.77 -8.23
CA ALA A 88 0.03 -4.12 -9.40
C ALA A 88 0.33 -5.56 -9.89
N GLY A 89 1.61 -5.93 -9.97
CA GLY A 89 2.05 -7.27 -10.36
C GLY A 89 2.34 -8.24 -9.20
N GLY A 90 2.18 -7.82 -7.93
CA GLY A 90 2.57 -8.64 -6.77
C GLY A 90 4.06 -8.97 -6.74
N ALA A 91 4.91 -8.06 -7.20
CA ALA A 91 6.31 -8.33 -7.55
C ALA A 91 7.31 -7.65 -6.61
N PHE A 92 8.15 -8.45 -5.93
CA PHE A 92 9.27 -7.98 -5.12
C PHE A 92 10.54 -7.89 -5.98
N THR A 93 11.25 -6.77 -5.91
CA THR A 93 12.55 -6.57 -6.54
C THR A 93 13.62 -6.38 -5.47
N VAL A 94 14.65 -7.22 -5.51
CA VAL A 94 15.70 -7.31 -4.49
C VAL A 94 17.08 -7.18 -5.14
N PRO A 95 17.95 -6.27 -4.67
CA PRO A 95 19.31 -6.12 -5.19
C PRO A 95 20.16 -7.38 -5.01
N GLY A 96 21.30 -7.43 -5.69
CA GLY A 96 22.28 -8.51 -5.51
C GLY A 96 22.80 -8.58 -4.07
N ARG A 97 23.12 -9.79 -3.60
CA ARG A 97 23.74 -10.08 -2.29
C ARG A 97 23.01 -9.46 -1.09
N THR A 98 21.68 -9.34 -1.19
CA THR A 98 20.84 -8.58 -0.26
C THR A 98 19.77 -9.47 0.38
N ALA A 99 19.51 -9.25 1.66
CA ALA A 99 18.32 -9.77 2.35
C ALA A 99 17.32 -8.62 2.55
N ALA A 100 16.20 -8.63 1.84
CA ALA A 100 15.15 -7.61 1.96
C ALA A 100 13.96 -8.16 2.76
N VAL A 101 13.45 -7.35 3.68
CA VAL A 101 12.29 -7.65 4.54
C VAL A 101 11.19 -6.69 4.17
N PHE A 102 10.08 -7.21 3.67
CA PHE A 102 8.86 -6.46 3.39
C PHE A 102 7.80 -6.80 4.41
N VAL A 103 6.97 -5.82 4.76
CA VAL A 103 5.89 -5.95 5.75
C VAL A 103 4.59 -5.41 5.19
N LEU A 104 3.51 -6.16 5.40
CA LEU A 104 2.15 -5.67 5.31
C LEU A 104 1.72 -5.32 6.73
N ARG A 105 1.24 -4.09 6.93
CA ARG A 105 0.70 -3.68 8.24
C ARG A 105 -0.63 -4.37 8.48
N GLU A 106 -0.90 -4.70 9.74
CA GLU A 106 -2.24 -5.07 10.15
C GLU A 106 -3.21 -3.94 9.81
N ALA A 107 -4.38 -4.28 9.27
CA ALA A 107 -5.39 -3.27 9.02
C ALA A 107 -5.89 -2.79 10.39
N ALA A 108 -5.80 -1.48 10.65
CA ALA A 108 -6.49 -0.92 11.82
C ALA A 108 -7.95 -1.35 11.74
N PRO A 109 -8.53 -1.93 12.82
CA PRO A 109 -9.89 -2.44 12.76
C PRO A 109 -10.81 -1.30 12.33
N GLU A 110 -11.53 -1.50 11.23
CA GLU A 110 -12.44 -0.49 10.71
C GLU A 110 -13.36 -0.06 11.85
N LEU A 111 -13.28 1.22 12.22
CA LEU A 111 -14.27 1.81 13.13
C LEU A 111 -15.62 1.59 12.45
N THR A 112 -16.44 0.71 13.02
CA THR A 112 -17.71 0.29 12.44
C THR A 112 -18.56 1.52 12.15
N ALA A 113 -18.53 1.96 10.90
CA ALA A 113 -19.32 3.05 10.38
C ALA A 113 -20.75 2.54 10.16
N THR A 114 -21.41 2.15 11.26
CA THR A 114 -22.86 2.09 11.36
C THR A 114 -23.34 3.53 11.19
N ALA A 115 -23.48 3.94 9.94
CA ALA A 115 -23.99 5.24 9.56
C ALA A 115 -25.44 5.32 10.09
N ILE A 116 -25.60 6.03 11.21
CA ILE A 116 -26.91 6.40 11.73
C ILE A 116 -27.57 7.26 10.66
N GLN A 117 -28.51 6.67 9.92
CA GLN A 117 -29.29 7.43 8.96
C GLN A 117 -30.13 8.46 9.73
N PRO A 118 -30.08 9.75 9.37
CA PRO A 118 -30.98 10.74 9.95
C PRO A 118 -32.38 10.54 9.38
N SER A 119 -33.17 9.66 9.99
CA SER A 119 -34.62 9.60 9.76
C SER A 119 -35.24 10.96 10.06
N ALA A 120 -35.91 11.53 9.07
CA ALA A 120 -36.56 12.83 9.21
C ALA A 120 -37.60 12.83 10.35
N VAL A 121 -37.56 13.86 11.19
CA VAL A 121 -38.65 14.13 12.15
C VAL A 121 -39.27 15.48 11.79
N THR A 122 -40.52 15.41 11.36
CA THR A 122 -41.40 16.54 11.05
C THR A 122 -41.39 17.60 12.14
N SER A 123 -40.96 18.81 11.82
CA SER A 123 -41.16 19.98 12.68
C SER A 123 -42.59 20.48 12.52
N ALA A 124 -43.39 20.43 13.58
CA ALA A 124 -44.80 20.79 13.56
C ALA A 124 -45.12 21.91 14.56
N ARG A 125 -45.93 22.89 14.09
CA ARG A 125 -46.72 23.88 14.87
C ARG A 125 -45.95 25.06 15.51
N ALA A 126 -46.46 26.31 15.60
CA ALA A 126 -47.34 27.13 14.75
C ALA A 126 -47.35 28.60 15.28
N ALA A 127 -47.41 29.62 14.40
CA ALA A 127 -47.90 31.01 14.62
C ALA A 127 -47.11 31.97 15.58
N THR A 128 -47.40 33.27 15.81
CA THR A 128 -47.85 34.51 15.05
C THR A 128 -48.22 35.61 16.08
N PRO A 129 -48.03 36.97 15.93
CA PRO A 129 -47.16 37.83 15.08
C PRO A 129 -46.37 38.97 15.84
N SER A 130 -45.58 39.76 15.09
CA SER A 130 -45.24 41.23 15.15
C SER A 130 -45.70 42.15 16.32
N PRO A 131 -44.95 43.25 16.68
CA PRO A 131 -44.50 44.29 15.74
C PRO A 131 -43.14 45.04 15.97
N LEU A 132 -42.75 45.82 14.95
CA LEU A 132 -41.67 46.83 14.84
C LEU A 132 -42.03 48.19 15.52
N PRO A 133 -41.22 49.30 15.47
CA PRO A 133 -39.84 49.52 14.95
C PRO A 133 -38.90 50.36 15.89
N LYS A 134 -37.60 50.53 15.53
CA LYS A 134 -36.94 51.84 15.20
C LYS A 134 -35.40 51.82 15.12
N GLY A 135 -34.87 52.51 14.09
CA GLY A 135 -33.66 53.35 14.17
C GLY A 135 -32.30 52.75 13.77
N GLY A 136 -31.43 53.57 13.15
CA GLY A 136 -29.96 53.35 13.23
C GLY A 136 -29.18 53.09 11.94
N GLN A 137 -29.21 54.02 10.99
CA GLN A 137 -28.26 54.19 9.88
C GLN A 137 -26.76 54.01 10.28
N GLY A 138 -25.94 53.32 9.47
CA GLY A 138 -24.48 53.23 9.70
C GLY A 138 -23.73 52.34 8.69
N GLY A 139 -23.08 52.94 7.70
CA GLY A 139 -22.57 52.26 6.50
C GLY A 139 -21.49 51.19 6.67
N ASN A 140 -21.24 50.42 5.60
CA ASN A 140 -19.95 49.79 5.37
C ASN A 140 -19.59 49.61 3.89
N ARG A 141 -18.28 49.56 3.62
CA ARG A 141 -17.65 49.63 2.29
C ARG A 141 -17.66 48.26 1.57
N PRO A 142 -17.72 48.20 0.22
CA PRO A 142 -17.45 46.97 -0.53
C PRO A 142 -15.94 46.74 -0.69
N ALA A 143 -15.41 45.66 -0.13
CA ALA A 143 -14.07 45.15 -0.43
C ALA A 143 -14.19 43.97 -1.42
N ARG A 144 -13.78 44.20 -2.67
CA ARG A 144 -13.72 43.16 -3.72
C ARG A 144 -12.49 42.27 -3.48
N SER A 145 -12.71 40.98 -3.22
CA SER A 145 -11.65 39.96 -3.25
C SER A 145 -12.04 38.87 -4.25
N THR A 146 -11.22 38.67 -5.27
CA THR A 146 -11.39 37.62 -6.28
C THR A 146 -10.07 36.87 -6.41
N SER A 147 -9.93 35.80 -5.63
CA SER A 147 -8.75 34.93 -5.63
C SER A 147 -9.03 33.68 -6.46
N GLY A 148 -8.85 33.78 -7.78
CA GLY A 148 -8.91 32.63 -8.68
C GLY A 148 -7.52 32.05 -8.90
N GLY A 149 -7.15 31.01 -8.14
CA GLY A 149 -5.90 30.27 -8.36
C GLY A 149 -6.00 29.36 -9.58
N LEU A 150 -5.08 29.49 -10.54
CA LEU A 150 -5.03 28.63 -11.72
C LEU A 150 -4.16 27.40 -11.46
N LEU A 151 -4.72 26.21 -11.67
CA LEU A 151 -4.01 24.93 -11.64
C LEU A 151 -3.14 24.75 -12.89
N VAL A 152 -1.85 24.43 -12.71
CA VAL A 152 -1.05 23.73 -13.73
C VAL A 152 -0.16 22.70 -13.03
N GLY A 153 -0.43 21.43 -13.28
CA GLY A 153 0.35 20.31 -12.75
C GLY A 153 0.08 19.06 -13.59
N LEU A 154 0.77 18.95 -14.72
CA LEU A 154 0.57 17.86 -15.69
C LEU A 154 1.85 17.04 -15.89
N ALA A 155 1.65 15.72 -15.76
CA ALA A 155 2.30 14.64 -16.50
C ALA A 155 3.84 14.48 -16.45
N ALA A 156 4.26 13.38 -15.82
CA ALA A 156 5.36 12.53 -16.28
C ALA A 156 5.15 11.07 -15.85
N ILE A 157 4.30 10.33 -16.56
CA ILE A 157 4.21 8.86 -16.46
C ILE A 157 4.38 8.31 -17.88
N GLY A 158 5.36 7.43 -18.09
CA GLY A 158 5.46 6.67 -19.34
C GLY A 158 6.84 6.14 -19.68
N LEU A 159 7.16 4.91 -19.23
CA LEU A 159 8.02 3.95 -19.96
C LEU A 159 8.02 2.56 -19.30
N ALA A 160 6.92 1.81 -19.43
CA ALA A 160 6.80 0.44 -18.88
C ALA A 160 6.08 -0.55 -19.81
N VAL A 161 6.15 -0.36 -21.13
CA VAL A 161 5.43 -1.22 -22.13
C VAL A 161 6.38 -2.01 -23.05
N LEU A 162 7.65 -1.60 -23.18
CA LEU A 162 8.56 -2.20 -24.17
C LEU A 162 9.21 -3.55 -23.75
N PHE A 163 9.21 -3.91 -22.48
CA PHE A 163 9.87 -5.16 -22.03
C PHE A 163 8.99 -6.43 -22.12
N GLY A 164 7.65 -6.31 -22.00
CA GLY A 164 6.75 -7.46 -22.04
C GLY A 164 6.77 -8.23 -23.37
N ALA A 165 6.85 -7.50 -24.50
CA ALA A 165 6.86 -8.09 -25.83
C ALA A 165 8.13 -8.91 -26.12
N LEU A 166 9.28 -8.50 -25.57
CA LEU A 166 10.57 -9.16 -25.83
C LEU A 166 10.68 -10.52 -25.10
N TRP A 167 10.11 -10.62 -23.90
CA TRP A 167 10.06 -11.87 -23.14
C TRP A 167 9.16 -12.92 -23.83
N LEU A 168 7.98 -12.50 -24.31
CA LEU A 168 7.03 -13.40 -24.96
C LEU A 168 7.55 -13.98 -26.29
N TRP A 169 8.35 -13.23 -27.05
CA TRP A 169 8.98 -13.72 -28.28
C TRP A 169 10.04 -14.80 -28.03
N ARG A 170 10.86 -14.64 -26.98
CA ARG A 170 11.96 -15.57 -26.66
C ARG A 170 11.47 -16.95 -26.22
N ARG A 171 10.29 -17.06 -25.60
CA ARG A 171 9.68 -18.34 -25.17
C ARG A 171 9.24 -19.24 -26.34
N ARG A 172 9.11 -18.70 -27.57
CA ARG A 172 8.54 -19.44 -28.73
C ARG A 172 9.54 -20.04 -29.71
N LYS A 173 10.85 -19.80 -29.53
CA LYS A 173 11.94 -20.33 -30.40
C LYS A 173 12.80 -21.43 -29.75
N GLY A 174 12.38 -21.98 -28.61
CA GLY A 174 13.06 -23.07 -27.90
C GLY A 174 12.41 -24.43 -28.10
N LYS A 175 12.34 -24.92 -29.34
CA LYS A 175 12.05 -26.32 -29.72
C LYS A 175 12.88 -26.68 -30.93
#